data_AF-A0A6A2Z485-F1
#
_entry.id   AF-A0A6A2Z485-F1
#
_cell.length_a   1.000
_cell.length_b   1.000
_cell.length_c   1.000
_cell.angle_alpha   90.00
_cell.angle_beta   90.00
_cell.angle_gamma   90.00
#
_symmetry.space_group_name_H-M   'P 1'
#
loop_
_entity.id
_entity.type
_entity.pdbx_description
1 polymer ?
#
loop_
_entity_poly.entity_id
_entity_poly.type
_entity_poly.pdbx_seq_one_letter_code
_entity_poly.pdbx_strand_id
1 'polypeptide(L)'
;MRNNRVALFDVIEEGGIRTSSSYSHEIDEHENERAMEGLQDRVNLFKRLSGDIHEEVNSHNRMLDQMGNDMDASRGILSGTMDKFKMLPFLPDMSMMCADTWYINCFMP
;
A
#
# COMPACT_ATOMS: atom_id res chain seq x y z
N MET A 1 33.70 -8.92 -75.56
CA MET A 1 33.20 -8.49 -74.23
C MET A 1 33.12 -9.70 -73.29
N ARG A 2 34.20 -10.02 -72.57
CA ARG A 2 34.24 -11.02 -71.48
C ARG A 2 35.56 -10.81 -70.75
N ASN A 3 35.68 -9.79 -69.89
CA ASN A 3 36.79 -9.75 -68.92
C ASN A 3 36.66 -8.76 -67.75
N ASN A 4 35.45 -8.28 -67.43
CA ASN A 4 35.29 -7.29 -66.33
C ASN A 4 34.60 -7.85 -65.07
N ARG A 5 34.34 -9.16 -65.01
CA ARG A 5 33.68 -9.80 -63.85
C ARG A 5 34.59 -10.67 -62.99
N VAL A 6 35.78 -11.01 -63.46
CA VAL A 6 36.71 -11.90 -62.73
C VAL A 6 37.57 -11.12 -61.73
N ALA A 7 37.85 -9.83 -61.98
CA ALA A 7 38.67 -9.01 -61.09
C ALA A 7 37.93 -8.43 -59.86
N LEU A 8 36.60 -8.58 -59.78
CA LEU A 8 35.83 -8.11 -58.61
C LEU A 8 35.78 -9.16 -57.48
N PHE A 9 36.09 -10.42 -57.79
CA PHE A 9 36.01 -11.52 -56.82
C PHE A 9 37.34 -11.85 -56.13
N ASP A 10 38.44 -11.19 -56.52
CA ASP A 10 39.78 -11.46 -55.97
C ASP A 10 40.24 -10.43 -54.92
N VAL A 11 39.45 -9.36 -54.70
CA VAL A 11 39.74 -8.29 -53.72
C VAL A 11 38.99 -8.48 -52.39
N ILE A 12 38.16 -9.53 -52.28
CA ILE A 12 37.37 -9.81 -51.07
C ILE A 12 38.03 -10.87 -50.17
N GLU A 13 39.13 -11.49 -50.59
CA GLU A 13 39.69 -12.63 -49.82
C GLU A 13 40.71 -12.23 -48.74
N GLU A 14 41.26 -11.02 -48.74
CA GLU A 14 42.29 -10.66 -47.75
C GLU A 14 42.20 -9.21 -47.25
N GLY A 15 41.32 -8.98 -46.25
CA GLY A 15 41.50 -7.87 -45.31
C GLY A 15 40.58 -6.65 -45.40
N GLY A 16 39.55 -6.63 -46.25
CA GLY A 16 38.71 -5.44 -46.45
C GLY A 16 37.46 -5.30 -45.57
N ILE A 17 36.98 -6.37 -44.93
CA ILE A 17 35.70 -6.35 -44.17
C ILE A 17 35.85 -7.06 -42.82
N ARG A 18 36.97 -6.86 -42.14
CA ARG A 18 37.11 -7.27 -40.73
C ARG A 18 37.08 -6.08 -39.78
N THR A 19 37.41 -4.87 -40.26
CA THR A 19 37.46 -3.69 -39.40
C THR A 19 36.08 -3.04 -39.17
N SER A 20 35.14 -3.05 -40.12
CA SER A 20 33.81 -2.49 -39.84
C SER A 20 32.91 -3.41 -39.01
N SER A 21 33.03 -4.74 -39.16
CA SER A 21 32.20 -5.69 -38.42
C SER A 21 32.63 -5.84 -36.95
N SER A 22 33.95 -5.92 -36.69
CA SER A 22 34.44 -5.93 -35.30
C SER A 22 34.07 -4.64 -34.59
N TYR A 23 34.35 -3.46 -35.16
CA TYR A 23 33.98 -2.19 -34.51
C TYR A 23 32.47 -2.03 -34.33
N SER A 24 31.63 -2.53 -35.24
CA SER A 24 30.16 -2.50 -35.06
C SER A 24 29.70 -3.41 -33.92
N HIS A 25 30.32 -4.58 -33.76
CA HIS A 25 29.98 -5.52 -32.67
C HIS A 25 30.37 -4.96 -31.30
N GLU A 26 31.54 -4.32 -31.19
CA GLU A 26 32.01 -3.78 -29.90
C GLU A 26 31.22 -2.53 -29.51
N ILE A 27 30.79 -1.70 -30.48
CA ILE A 27 29.93 -0.54 -30.22
C ILE A 27 28.52 -0.97 -29.78
N ASP A 28 27.94 -2.00 -30.41
CA ASP A 28 26.63 -2.55 -30.01
C ASP A 28 26.67 -3.21 -28.63
N GLU A 29 27.75 -3.95 -28.30
CA GLU A 29 27.91 -4.53 -26.96
C GLU A 29 28.07 -3.45 -25.89
N HIS A 30 28.81 -2.38 -26.18
CA HIS A 30 29.04 -1.30 -25.22
C HIS A 30 27.78 -0.44 -24.98
N GLU A 31 26.87 -0.34 -25.97
CA GLU A 31 25.54 0.25 -25.77
C GLU A 31 24.61 -0.70 -25.01
N ASN A 32 24.66 -2.00 -25.28
CA ASN A 32 23.88 -2.99 -24.55
C ASN A 32 24.30 -3.07 -23.08
N GLU A 33 25.59 -2.97 -22.78
CA GLU A 33 26.09 -2.95 -21.40
C GLU A 33 25.64 -1.69 -20.64
N ARG A 34 25.66 -0.53 -21.31
CA ARG A 34 25.06 0.71 -20.77
C ARG A 34 23.55 0.59 -20.55
N ALA A 35 22.84 -0.08 -21.46
CA ALA A 35 21.41 -0.35 -21.30
C ALA A 35 21.14 -1.33 -20.15
N MET A 36 22.02 -2.32 -19.95
CA MET A 36 21.95 -3.27 -18.84
C MET A 36 22.22 -2.63 -17.49
N GLU A 37 23.22 -1.74 -17.38
CA GLU A 37 23.45 -0.95 -16.16
C GLU A 37 22.23 -0.09 -15.82
N GLY A 38 21.68 0.62 -16.81
CA GLY A 38 20.46 1.41 -16.63
C GLY A 38 19.23 0.56 -16.25
N LEU A 39 19.14 -0.67 -16.77
CA LEU A 39 18.10 -1.62 -16.38
C LEU A 39 18.31 -2.12 -14.95
N GLN A 40 19.55 -2.37 -14.55
CA GLN A 40 19.91 -2.84 -13.21
C GLN A 40 19.55 -1.81 -12.15
N ASP A 41 19.80 -0.53 -12.40
CA ASP A 41 19.39 0.57 -11.51
C ASP A 41 17.87 0.63 -11.34
N ARG A 42 17.13 0.49 -12.44
CA ARG A 42 15.66 0.46 -12.43
C ARG A 42 15.12 -0.75 -11.67
N VAL A 43 15.74 -1.93 -11.83
CA VAL A 43 15.38 -3.14 -11.10
C VAL A 43 15.67 -3.00 -9.59
N ASN A 44 16.80 -2.40 -9.24
CA ASN A 44 17.16 -2.13 -7.84
C ASN A 44 16.20 -1.12 -7.20
N LEU A 45 15.81 -0.06 -7.93
CA LEU A 45 14.78 0.87 -7.49
C LEU A 45 13.44 0.14 -7.28
N PHE A 46 13.05 -0.70 -8.23
CA PHE A 46 11.79 -1.46 -8.14
C PHE A 46 11.78 -2.43 -6.95
N LYS A 47 12.91 -3.08 -6.64
CA LYS A 47 13.06 -3.93 -5.44
C LYS A 47 12.87 -3.13 -4.16
N ARG A 48 13.47 -1.93 -4.06
CA ARG A 48 13.31 -1.05 -2.90
C ARG A 48 11.86 -0.62 -2.75
N LEU A 49 11.25 -0.10 -3.83
CA LEU A 49 9.85 0.31 -3.83
C LEU A 49 8.88 -0.83 -3.47
N SER A 50 9.11 -2.03 -3.98
CA SER A 50 8.31 -3.21 -3.63
C SER A 50 8.47 -3.61 -2.16
N GLY A 51 9.67 -3.43 -1.60
CA GLY A 51 9.93 -3.60 -0.17
C GLY A 51 9.22 -2.54 0.69
N ASP A 52 9.31 -1.27 0.28
CA ASP A 52 8.67 -0.15 0.97
C ASP A 52 7.13 -0.32 1.00
N ILE A 53 6.52 -0.76 -0.12
CA ILE A 53 5.08 -1.09 -0.19
C ILE A 53 4.72 -2.24 0.77
N HIS A 54 5.57 -3.26 0.88
CA HIS A 54 5.33 -4.39 1.78
C HIS A 54 5.33 -3.95 3.25
N GLU A 55 6.23 -3.05 3.63
CA GLU A 55 6.26 -2.49 4.99
C GLU A 55 5.07 -1.57 5.26
N GLU A 56 4.66 -0.75 4.28
CA GLU A 56 3.51 0.14 4.39
C GLU A 56 2.20 -0.64 4.60
N VAL A 57 2.00 -1.75 3.90
CA VAL A 57 0.82 -2.62 4.09
C VAL A 57 0.77 -3.19 5.52
N ASN A 58 1.90 -3.61 6.08
CA ASN A 58 1.96 -4.09 7.46
C ASN A 58 1.76 -2.96 8.50
N SER A 59 2.26 -1.76 8.21
CA SER A 59 2.05 -0.57 9.04
C SER A 59 0.58 -0.12 9.03
N HIS A 60 -0.05 -0.11 7.86
CA HIS A 60 -1.47 0.19 7.68
C HIS A 60 -2.36 -0.80 8.43
N ASN A 61 -2.02 -2.09 8.43
CA ASN A 61 -2.81 -3.08 9.15
C ASN A 61 -2.80 -2.84 10.67
N ARG A 62 -1.64 -2.46 11.24
CA ARG A 62 -1.55 -2.10 12.66
C ARG A 62 -2.31 -0.83 13.02
N MET A 63 -2.32 0.17 12.14
CA MET A 63 -3.08 1.40 12.37
C MET A 63 -4.60 1.15 12.31
N LEU A 64 -5.06 0.24 11.44
CA LEU A 64 -6.46 -0.19 11.38
C LEU A 64 -6.88 -0.95 12.64
N ASP A 65 -6.04 -1.87 13.13
CA ASP A 65 -6.29 -2.58 14.39
C ASP A 65 -6.38 -1.61 15.57
N GLN A 66 -5.48 -0.63 15.63
CA GLN A 66 -5.53 0.43 16.66
C GLN A 66 -6.81 1.25 16.57
N MET A 67 -7.22 1.67 15.38
CA MET A 67 -8.46 2.43 15.18
C MET A 67 -9.71 1.61 15.56
N GLY A 68 -9.73 0.31 15.25
CA GLY A 68 -10.81 -0.60 15.68
C GLY A 68 -10.93 -0.69 17.20
N ASN A 69 -9.80 -0.78 17.89
CA ASN A 69 -9.75 -0.82 19.36
C ASN A 69 -10.21 0.51 19.98
N ASP A 70 -9.83 1.66 19.42
CA ASP A 70 -10.25 2.97 19.89
C ASP A 70 -11.77 3.19 19.72
N MET A 71 -12.34 2.68 18.62
CA MET A 71 -13.79 2.71 18.38
C MET A 71 -14.55 1.81 19.35
N ASP A 72 -14.04 0.61 19.67
CA ASP A 72 -14.69 -0.28 20.63
C ASP A 72 -14.57 0.24 22.07
N ALA A 73 -13.43 0.84 22.44
CA ALA A 73 -13.26 1.54 23.71
C ALA A 73 -14.26 2.70 23.85
N SER A 74 -14.43 3.49 22.78
CA SER A 74 -15.42 4.58 22.72
C SER A 74 -16.85 4.04 22.89
N ARG A 75 -17.17 2.90 22.28
CA ARG A 75 -18.46 2.22 22.46
C ARG A 75 -18.65 1.74 23.90
N GLY A 76 -17.63 1.20 24.56
CA GLY A 76 -17.71 0.82 25.98
C GLY A 76 -18.02 2.00 26.90
N ILE A 77 -17.37 3.15 26.67
CA ILE A 77 -17.60 4.38 27.43
C ILE A 77 -19.01 4.94 27.17
N LEU A 78 -19.42 4.99 25.91
CA LEU A 78 -20.74 5.49 25.50
C LEU A 78 -21.85 4.58 26.01
N SER A 79 -21.68 3.25 25.93
CA SER A 79 -22.62 2.28 26.51
C SER A 79 -22.72 2.45 28.03
N GLY A 80 -21.59 2.58 28.73
CA GLY A 80 -21.60 2.83 30.18
C GLY A 80 -22.26 4.16 30.57
N THR A 81 -22.14 5.18 29.73
CA THR A 81 -22.86 6.45 29.92
C THR A 81 -24.35 6.31 29.63
N MET A 82 -24.73 5.62 28.56
CA MET A 82 -26.13 5.36 28.19
C MET A 82 -26.83 4.45 29.20
N ASP A 83 -26.12 3.50 29.79
CA ASP A 83 -26.63 2.66 30.89
C ASP A 83 -26.86 3.48 32.16
N LYS A 84 -26.03 4.50 32.45
CA LYS A 84 -26.31 5.47 33.54
C LYS A 84 -27.52 6.35 33.26
N PHE A 85 -27.75 6.72 31.99
CA PHE A 85 -28.98 7.42 31.59
C PHE A 85 -30.22 6.52 31.61
N LYS A 86 -30.10 5.24 31.26
CA LYS A 86 -31.16 4.24 31.44
C LYS A 86 -31.39 3.88 32.91
N MET A 87 -30.35 3.97 33.75
CA MET A 87 -30.40 3.88 35.21
C MET A 87 -31.01 5.14 35.87
N LEU A 88 -31.56 6.06 35.08
CA LEU A 88 -32.63 6.94 35.53
C LEU A 88 -34.03 6.36 35.19
N PRO A 89 -34.37 5.09 35.51
CA PRO A 89 -35.75 4.69 35.47
C PRO A 89 -36.33 5.32 36.73
N PHE A 90 -37.11 6.37 36.52
CA PHE A 90 -38.11 6.82 37.48
C PHE A 90 -37.54 7.57 38.69
N LEU A 91 -37.78 8.90 38.70
CA LEU A 91 -38.42 9.51 39.87
C LEU A 91 -39.32 8.47 40.53
N PRO A 92 -39.19 8.21 41.86
CA PRO A 92 -39.79 7.05 42.51
C PRO A 92 -41.19 6.84 41.97
N ASP A 93 -41.39 5.71 41.28
CA ASP A 93 -42.68 5.37 40.70
C ASP A 93 -43.72 5.58 41.80
N MET A 94 -44.61 6.56 41.58
CA MET A 94 -45.65 6.95 42.53
C MET A 94 -46.64 5.78 42.78
N SER A 95 -46.48 4.67 42.05
CA SER A 95 -47.15 3.39 42.30
C SER A 95 -46.68 2.66 43.58
N MET A 96 -45.47 2.95 44.07
CA MET A 96 -44.89 2.34 45.28
C MET A 96 -44.88 3.32 46.47
N MET A 97 -45.78 4.29 46.47
CA MET A 97 -46.33 4.76 47.73
C MET A 97 -47.69 4.09 47.83
N CYS A 98 -47.90 3.26 48.86
CA CYS A 98 -49.26 2.84 49.20
C CYS A 98 -50.12 4.12 49.19
N ALA A 99 -51.29 4.09 48.55
CA ALA A 99 -52.13 5.28 48.38
C ALA A 99 -52.32 6.05 49.70
N ASP A 100 -52.30 5.32 50.82
CA ASP A 100 -52.28 5.81 52.20
C ASP A 100 -51.13 6.77 52.50
N THR A 101 -49.90 6.44 52.13
CA THR A 101 -48.70 7.28 52.35
C THR A 101 -48.75 8.57 51.54
N TRP A 102 -49.31 8.51 50.33
CA TRP A 102 -49.46 9.68 49.46
C TRP A 102 -50.60 10.60 49.94
N TYR A 103 -51.72 10.04 50.38
CA TYR A 103 -52.85 10.80 50.93
C TYR A 103 -52.48 11.53 52.23
N ILE A 104 -51.70 10.88 53.11
CA ILE A 104 -51.20 11.51 54.34
C ILE A 104 -50.28 12.68 54.02
N ASN A 105 -49.31 12.53 53.11
CA ASN A 105 -48.35 13.59 52.79
C ASN A 105 -48.96 14.78 52.02
N CYS A 106 -49.97 14.54 51.18
CA CYS A 106 -50.55 15.60 50.36
C CYS A 106 -51.79 16.26 50.99
N PHE A 107 -52.50 15.59 51.90
CA PHE A 107 -53.81 16.04 52.40
C PHE A 107 -53.88 16.28 53.90
N MET A 108 -52.88 15.83 54.68
CA MET A 108 -52.78 16.12 56.10
C MET A 108 -51.49 16.92 56.37
N PRO A 109 -51.58 18.25 56.59
CA PRO A 109 -50.43 19.07 56.95
C PRO A 109 -49.90 18.79 58.36
#